data_AF-A0A3M5SZZ1-F1
#
_entry.id   AF-A0A3M5SZZ1-F1
#
_cell.length_a   1.000
_cell.length_b   1.000
_cell.length_c   1.000
_cell.angle_alpha   90.00
_cell.angle_beta   90.00
_cell.angle_gamma   90.00
#
_symmetry.space_group_name_H-M   'P 1'
#
loop_
_entity.id
_entity.type
_entity.pdbx_description
1 polymer ?
#
loop_
_entity_poly.entity_id
_entity_poly.type
_entity_poly.pdbx_seq_one_letter_code
_entity_poly.pdbx_strand_id
1 'polypeptide(L)'
;MIEAQVLATPDAPALIFAAEQLSYAQLNARANQLAHRLREAGVGPDVLVGICVERSLELVIGLLAIIKAGGAYVPLDPDYPEDRLAYMMQDSGIGLLLTQTSLLERLPVQVQSMCLDQDGDWLEGYSTANPVNLSHPQNLAYVIYTSGSTGKPKGAGNSHRALVNRLHWMQKAYGLNESDTVLQKTPFSFDVSVWEFFWPLMTGARLAVALPGDHRDPERLVQTIRQHQVTTLHFVPSMLQAFLTHPQVESCNSLRRVVCSGEALPAELAGQVLKRLPQAGLFNLYGPTEAAIDVTHWTCTTDDVLSVPIGRPIDNLKTHILDDGLLPAAQGVAAELYLGGVGLARGYHNRAALTAERFV
;
A
#
# COMPACT_ATOMS: atom_id res chain seq x y z
N MET A 1 -5.11 -14.82 6.02
CA MET A 1 -3.79 -14.50 6.61
C MET A 1 -3.96 -13.66 7.86
N ILE A 2 -4.48 -12.43 7.76
CA ILE A 2 -4.71 -11.55 8.91
C ILE A 2 -5.59 -12.21 9.99
N GLU A 3 -6.71 -12.84 9.61
CA GLU A 3 -7.57 -13.55 10.57
C GLU A 3 -6.85 -14.70 11.30
N ALA A 4 -5.91 -15.38 10.63
CA ALA A 4 -5.11 -16.41 11.27
C ALA A 4 -4.12 -15.80 12.28
N GLN A 5 -3.54 -14.63 11.96
CA GLN A 5 -2.69 -13.88 12.88
C GLN A 5 -3.48 -13.38 14.10
N VAL A 6 -4.74 -12.96 13.91
CA VAL A 6 -5.63 -12.56 15.00
C VAL A 6 -5.84 -13.70 15.99
N LEU A 7 -5.99 -14.94 15.51
CA LEU A 7 -6.09 -16.11 16.38
C LEU A 7 -4.76 -16.43 17.10
N ALA A 8 -3.63 -16.18 16.45
CA ALA A 8 -2.31 -16.45 17.02
C ALA A 8 -1.94 -15.46 18.15
N THR A 9 -2.26 -14.18 17.99
CA THR A 9 -1.85 -13.12 18.92
C THR A 9 -2.96 -12.06 19.13
N PRO A 10 -4.13 -12.44 19.69
CA PRO A 10 -5.32 -11.57 19.74
C PRO A 10 -5.11 -10.28 20.54
N ASP A 11 -4.39 -10.38 21.65
CA ASP A 11 -4.16 -9.26 22.58
C ASP A 11 -2.94 -8.41 22.22
N ALA A 12 -2.15 -8.84 21.23
CA ALA A 12 -1.01 -8.07 20.77
C ALA A 12 -1.46 -6.77 20.10
N PRO A 13 -0.69 -5.67 20.25
CA PRO A 13 -0.99 -4.43 19.58
C PRO A 13 -0.87 -4.58 18.06
N ALA A 14 -1.92 -4.21 17.33
CA ALA A 14 -1.95 -4.31 15.86
C ALA A 14 -1.83 -2.95 15.19
N LEU A 15 -2.59 -1.97 15.66
CA LEU A 15 -2.75 -0.67 15.01
C LEU A 15 -2.59 0.46 16.03
N ILE A 16 -1.80 1.47 15.67
CA ILE A 16 -1.52 2.64 16.50
C ILE A 16 -1.80 3.89 15.67
N PHE A 17 -2.55 4.82 16.24
CA PHE A 17 -2.76 6.15 15.66
C PHE A 17 -2.84 7.18 16.79
N ALA A 18 -1.99 8.21 16.74
CA ALA A 18 -1.85 9.17 17.84
C ALA A 18 -1.61 8.47 19.20
N ALA A 19 -2.47 8.74 20.19
CA ALA A 19 -2.43 8.11 21.51
C ALA A 19 -3.27 6.81 21.60
N GLU A 20 -3.99 6.47 20.54
CA GLU A 20 -4.89 5.32 20.50
C GLU A 20 -4.20 4.09 19.93
N GLN A 21 -4.64 2.93 20.43
CA GLN A 21 -4.12 1.63 20.02
C GLN A 21 -5.23 0.59 20.02
N LEU A 22 -5.25 -0.23 18.98
CA LEU A 22 -6.11 -1.41 18.89
C LEU A 22 -5.27 -2.68 18.91
N SER A 23 -5.72 -3.68 19.67
CA SER A 23 -5.22 -5.04 19.56
C SER A 23 -5.65 -5.70 18.24
N TYR A 24 -5.04 -6.82 17.89
CA TYR A 24 -5.46 -7.63 16.74
C TYR A 24 -6.93 -8.04 16.82
N ALA A 25 -7.39 -8.47 17.99
CA ALA A 25 -8.78 -8.86 18.21
C ALA A 25 -9.74 -7.67 18.04
N GLN A 26 -9.39 -6.49 18.58
CA GLN A 26 -10.21 -5.28 18.47
C GLN A 26 -10.30 -4.78 17.03
N LEU A 27 -9.16 -4.70 16.33
CA LEU A 27 -9.11 -4.31 14.92
C LEU A 27 -9.96 -5.25 14.06
N ASN A 28 -9.81 -6.56 14.27
CA ASN A 28 -10.55 -7.56 13.52
C ASN A 28 -12.06 -7.51 13.79
N ALA A 29 -12.48 -7.34 15.05
CA ALA A 29 -13.89 -7.22 15.42
C ALA A 29 -14.55 -6.01 14.75
N ARG A 30 -13.93 -4.83 14.81
CA ARG A 30 -14.45 -3.61 14.16
C ARG A 30 -14.51 -3.76 12.63
N ALA A 31 -13.46 -4.32 12.02
CA ALA A 31 -13.45 -4.59 10.58
C ALA A 31 -14.50 -5.63 10.17
N ASN A 32 -14.79 -6.63 11.02
CA ASN A 32 -15.83 -7.63 10.76
C ASN A 32 -17.23 -7.02 10.80
N GLN A 33 -17.53 -6.22 11.83
CA GLN A 33 -18.83 -5.55 11.92
C GLN A 33 -19.10 -4.69 10.69
N LEU A 34 -18.12 -3.88 10.29
CA LEU A 34 -18.22 -3.07 9.08
C LEU A 34 -18.33 -3.95 7.82
N ALA A 35 -17.60 -5.07 7.74
CA ALA A 35 -17.69 -6.00 6.61
C ALA A 35 -19.09 -6.63 6.47
N HIS A 36 -19.75 -6.99 7.57
CA HIS A 36 -21.13 -7.49 7.54
C HIS A 36 -22.09 -6.41 7.06
N ARG A 37 -21.93 -5.17 7.55
CA ARG A 37 -22.72 -4.02 7.07
C ARG A 37 -22.51 -3.77 5.58
N LEU A 38 -21.27 -3.85 5.10
CA LEU A 38 -20.93 -3.71 3.68
C LEU A 38 -21.59 -4.80 2.83
N ARG A 39 -21.68 -6.04 3.32
CA ARG A 39 -22.37 -7.13 2.60
C ARG A 39 -23.86 -6.90 2.48
N GLU A 40 -24.50 -6.37 3.51
CA GLU A 40 -25.91 -5.96 3.41
C GLU A 40 -26.13 -4.84 2.39
N ALA A 41 -25.14 -3.96 2.23
CA ALA A 41 -25.10 -2.95 1.18
C ALA A 41 -24.72 -3.49 -0.21
N GLY A 42 -24.56 -4.82 -0.36
CA GLY A 42 -24.30 -5.48 -1.64
C GLY A 42 -22.82 -5.63 -2.02
N VAL A 43 -21.88 -5.36 -1.11
CA VAL A 43 -20.46 -5.58 -1.36
C VAL A 43 -20.13 -7.07 -1.41
N GLY A 44 -19.40 -7.48 -2.45
CA GLY A 44 -18.95 -8.85 -2.68
C GLY A 44 -17.84 -8.90 -3.74
N PRO A 45 -17.52 -10.08 -4.29
CA PRO A 45 -16.45 -10.27 -5.27
C PRO A 45 -16.49 -9.29 -6.44
N ASP A 46 -15.35 -8.63 -6.71
CA ASP A 46 -15.16 -7.61 -7.76
C ASP A 46 -16.02 -6.33 -7.65
N VAL A 47 -16.83 -6.19 -6.60
CA VAL A 47 -17.53 -4.92 -6.31
C VAL A 47 -16.51 -3.88 -5.85
N LEU A 48 -16.49 -2.74 -6.53
CA LEU A 48 -15.63 -1.61 -6.18
C LEU A 48 -16.29 -0.75 -5.11
N VAL A 49 -15.56 -0.48 -4.03
CA VAL A 49 -15.98 0.43 -2.95
C VAL A 49 -14.98 1.57 -2.88
N GLY A 50 -15.48 2.80 -3.05
CA GLY A 50 -14.65 3.98 -2.83
C GLY A 50 -14.28 4.13 -1.36
N ILE A 51 -13.10 4.66 -1.07
CA ILE A 51 -12.75 5.08 0.28
C ILE A 51 -12.04 6.44 0.22
N CYS A 52 -12.69 7.45 0.79
CA CYS A 52 -12.24 8.85 0.85
C CYS A 52 -12.22 9.30 2.31
N VAL A 53 -11.09 9.08 2.98
CA VAL A 53 -10.91 9.37 4.41
C VAL A 53 -9.51 9.91 4.65
N GLU A 54 -9.36 10.71 5.71
CA GLU A 54 -8.07 11.10 6.23
C GLU A 54 -7.40 9.93 6.98
N ARG A 55 -6.11 10.07 7.32
CA ARG A 55 -5.39 9.07 8.11
C ARG A 55 -6.01 8.96 9.51
N SER A 56 -6.37 7.75 9.88
CA SER A 56 -7.06 7.43 11.13
C SER A 56 -7.06 5.91 11.38
N LEU A 57 -7.65 5.46 12.49
CA LEU A 57 -7.93 4.03 12.70
C LEU A 57 -8.96 3.54 11.67
N GLU A 58 -9.94 4.39 11.37
CA GLU A 58 -11.07 4.14 10.47
C GLU A 58 -10.61 3.86 9.05
N LEU A 59 -9.52 4.50 8.58
CA LEU A 59 -8.91 4.17 7.29
C LEU A 59 -8.52 2.69 7.22
N VAL A 60 -7.79 2.18 8.21
CA VAL A 60 -7.33 0.79 8.23
C VAL A 60 -8.50 -0.17 8.41
N ILE A 61 -9.45 0.17 9.30
CA ILE A 61 -10.68 -0.60 9.51
C ILE A 61 -11.48 -0.69 8.20
N GLY A 62 -11.66 0.42 7.49
CA GLY A 62 -12.39 0.50 6.23
C GLY A 62 -11.75 -0.35 5.13
N LEU A 63 -10.43 -0.26 4.95
CA LEU A 63 -9.70 -1.09 3.97
C LEU A 63 -9.85 -2.59 4.27
N LEU A 64 -9.69 -2.99 5.53
CA LEU A 64 -9.87 -4.39 5.94
C LEU A 64 -11.32 -4.86 5.76
N ALA A 65 -12.29 -4.01 6.09
CA ALA A 65 -13.71 -4.33 5.98
C ALA A 65 -14.14 -4.54 4.52
N ILE A 66 -13.66 -3.70 3.59
CA ILE A 66 -13.93 -3.86 2.14
C ILE A 66 -13.42 -5.23 1.66
N ILE A 67 -12.18 -5.57 2.00
CA ILE A 67 -11.58 -6.86 1.61
C ILE A 67 -12.31 -8.04 2.26
N LYS A 68 -12.67 -7.94 3.55
CA LYS A 68 -13.44 -8.97 4.27
C LYS A 68 -14.85 -9.15 3.72
N ALA A 69 -15.49 -8.06 3.29
CA ALA A 69 -16.78 -8.12 2.61
C ALA A 69 -16.67 -8.85 1.27
N GLY A 70 -15.49 -8.85 0.65
CA GLY A 70 -15.16 -9.51 -0.61
C GLY A 70 -14.95 -8.53 -1.77
N GLY A 71 -15.09 -7.23 -1.51
CA GLY A 71 -14.91 -6.17 -2.51
C GLY A 71 -13.46 -5.74 -2.69
N ALA A 72 -13.26 -4.82 -3.62
CA ALA A 72 -11.99 -4.16 -3.87
C ALA A 72 -12.11 -2.66 -3.60
N TYR A 73 -11.12 -2.08 -2.93
CA TYR A 73 -11.17 -0.65 -2.61
C TYR A 73 -10.61 0.20 -3.75
N VAL A 74 -11.19 1.39 -3.90
CA VAL A 74 -10.69 2.47 -4.76
C VAL A 74 -10.30 3.63 -3.85
N PRO A 75 -9.01 3.88 -3.61
CA PRO A 75 -8.58 4.94 -2.72
C PRO A 75 -8.74 6.30 -3.38
N LEU A 76 -9.41 7.21 -2.68
CA LEU A 76 -9.68 8.58 -3.10
C LEU A 76 -9.02 9.51 -2.08
N ASP A 77 -7.97 10.22 -2.49
CA ASP A 77 -7.28 11.15 -1.60
C ASP A 77 -8.10 12.44 -1.45
N PRO A 78 -8.54 12.82 -0.23
CA PRO A 78 -9.37 14.01 -0.03
C PRO A 78 -8.65 15.32 -0.40
N ASP A 79 -7.32 15.30 -0.52
CA ASP A 79 -6.51 16.45 -0.93
C ASP A 79 -6.42 16.60 -2.47
N TYR A 80 -6.98 15.66 -3.24
CA TYR A 80 -7.03 15.79 -4.68
C TYR A 80 -7.96 16.91 -5.13
N PRO A 81 -7.64 17.57 -6.25
CA PRO A 81 -8.55 18.49 -6.91
C PRO A 81 -9.93 17.85 -7.16
N GLU A 82 -10.98 18.66 -7.02
CA GLU A 82 -12.37 18.23 -7.13
C GLU A 82 -12.68 17.55 -8.48
N ASP A 83 -12.18 18.10 -9.58
CA ASP A 83 -12.32 17.55 -10.93
C ASP A 83 -11.66 16.17 -11.07
N ARG A 84 -10.51 15.97 -10.43
CA ARG A 84 -9.82 14.67 -10.39
C ARG A 84 -10.62 13.64 -9.59
N LEU A 85 -11.13 14.01 -8.41
CA LEU A 85 -12.00 13.14 -7.61
C LEU A 85 -13.27 12.78 -8.37
N ALA A 86 -13.92 13.76 -8.99
CA ALA A 86 -15.12 13.56 -9.79
C ALA A 86 -14.88 12.54 -10.91
N TYR A 87 -13.78 12.71 -11.65
CA TYR A 87 -13.38 11.79 -12.71
C TYR A 87 -13.13 10.38 -12.17
N MET A 88 -12.38 10.22 -11.07
CA MET A 88 -12.10 8.90 -10.49
C MET A 88 -13.37 8.20 -10.00
N MET A 89 -14.27 8.91 -9.34
CA MET A 89 -15.55 8.37 -8.88
C MET A 89 -16.44 7.93 -10.05
N GLN A 90 -16.51 8.73 -11.12
CA GLN A 90 -17.29 8.40 -12.31
C GLN A 90 -16.69 7.24 -13.10
N ASP A 91 -15.38 7.25 -13.35
CA ASP A 91 -14.70 6.24 -14.17
C ASP A 91 -14.65 4.87 -13.49
N SER A 92 -14.51 4.85 -12.15
CA SER A 92 -14.56 3.62 -11.36
C SER A 92 -15.97 3.04 -11.22
N GLY A 93 -17.00 3.85 -11.44
CA GLY A 93 -18.39 3.42 -11.30
C GLY A 93 -18.76 2.95 -9.89
N ILE A 94 -18.07 3.45 -8.86
CA ILE A 94 -18.36 3.08 -7.47
C ILE A 94 -19.80 3.44 -7.08
N GLY A 95 -20.54 2.46 -6.58
CA GLY A 95 -21.91 2.68 -6.06
C GLY A 95 -21.95 3.01 -4.57
N LEU A 96 -20.87 2.69 -3.84
CA LEU A 96 -20.73 2.87 -2.40
C LEU A 96 -19.38 3.52 -2.07
N LEU A 97 -19.40 4.48 -1.14
CA LEU A 97 -18.24 5.22 -0.66
C LEU A 97 -18.16 5.15 0.86
N LEU A 98 -17.00 4.73 1.38
CA LEU A 98 -16.64 4.94 2.79
C LEU A 98 -15.99 6.32 2.93
N THR A 99 -16.46 7.12 3.88
CA THR A 99 -15.93 8.48 4.08
C THR A 99 -16.03 8.94 5.54
N GLN A 100 -15.77 10.21 5.79
CA GLN A 100 -15.94 10.87 7.08
C GLN A 100 -16.98 11.98 6.94
N THR A 101 -17.67 12.30 8.04
CA THR A 101 -18.75 13.28 8.07
C THR A 101 -18.28 14.65 7.59
N SER A 102 -17.06 15.05 7.97
CA SER A 102 -16.42 16.31 7.56
C SER A 102 -16.10 16.41 6.07
N LEU A 103 -16.05 15.28 5.35
CA LEU A 103 -15.68 15.22 3.94
C LEU A 103 -16.90 15.19 3.02
N LEU A 104 -18.11 14.90 3.54
CA LEU A 104 -19.33 14.73 2.74
C LEU A 104 -19.63 15.93 1.82
N GLU A 105 -19.53 17.15 2.35
CA GLU A 105 -19.81 18.37 1.59
C GLU A 105 -18.76 18.67 0.52
N ARG A 106 -17.57 18.05 0.62
CA ARG A 106 -16.45 18.22 -0.34
C ARG A 106 -16.49 17.18 -1.47
N LEU A 107 -17.40 16.21 -1.43
CA LEU A 107 -17.48 15.15 -2.43
C LEU A 107 -18.12 15.69 -3.72
N PRO A 108 -17.44 15.59 -4.88
CA PRO A 108 -17.93 16.16 -6.13
C PRO A 108 -19.09 15.39 -6.78
N VAL A 109 -19.31 14.15 -6.36
CA VAL A 109 -20.28 13.24 -6.97
C VAL A 109 -21.12 12.60 -5.88
N GLN A 110 -22.44 12.65 -6.04
CA GLN A 110 -23.36 11.99 -5.13
C GLN A 110 -23.33 10.47 -5.37
N VAL A 111 -22.86 9.76 -4.36
CA VAL A 111 -22.88 8.29 -4.26
C VAL A 111 -23.37 7.90 -2.88
N GLN A 112 -23.90 6.68 -2.74
CA GLN A 112 -24.28 6.18 -1.41
C GLN A 112 -23.03 6.19 -0.52
N SER A 113 -23.08 6.97 0.55
CA SER A 113 -21.92 7.20 1.42
C SER A 113 -22.19 6.64 2.82
N MET A 114 -21.14 6.07 3.42
CA MET A 114 -21.16 5.55 4.78
C MET A 114 -20.03 6.22 5.55
N CYS A 115 -20.39 7.05 6.53
CA CYS A 115 -19.43 7.73 7.38
C CYS A 115 -18.86 6.76 8.41
N LEU A 116 -17.54 6.72 8.55
CA LEU A 116 -16.85 5.84 9.49
C LEU A 116 -16.75 6.45 10.90
N ASP A 117 -16.91 7.77 11.00
CA ASP A 117 -16.80 8.60 12.21
C ASP A 117 -18.16 8.96 12.82
N GLN A 118 -19.18 8.13 12.60
CA GLN A 118 -20.52 8.35 13.18
C GLN A 118 -20.50 8.22 14.71
N ASP A 119 -21.29 9.06 15.38
CA ASP A 119 -21.45 9.02 16.84
C ASP A 119 -22.08 7.70 17.31
N GLY A 120 -21.63 7.22 18.47
CA GLY A 120 -22.10 5.97 19.07
C GLY A 120 -21.56 4.71 18.38
N ASP A 121 -21.98 3.54 18.86
CA ASP A 121 -21.67 2.27 18.19
C ASP A 121 -22.72 2.01 17.10
N TRP A 122 -22.64 2.75 15.99
CA TRP A 122 -23.57 2.60 14.86
C TRP A 122 -23.45 1.23 14.15
N LEU A 123 -22.45 0.44 14.51
CA LEU A 123 -22.26 -0.95 14.11
C LEU A 123 -22.71 -1.94 15.19
N GLU A 124 -23.35 -1.47 16.26
CA GLU A 124 -23.97 -2.30 17.29
C GLU A 124 -24.98 -3.26 16.65
N GLY A 125 -24.93 -4.53 17.06
CA GLY A 125 -25.77 -5.60 16.51
C GLY A 125 -25.18 -6.33 15.30
N TYR A 126 -24.20 -5.76 14.60
CA TYR A 126 -23.43 -6.52 13.60
C TYR A 126 -22.49 -7.51 14.28
N SER A 127 -22.30 -8.68 13.65
CA SER A 127 -21.45 -9.73 14.20
C SER A 127 -19.98 -9.30 14.21
N THR A 128 -19.27 -9.61 15.31
CA THR A 128 -17.80 -9.49 15.38
C THR A 128 -17.08 -10.70 14.81
N ALA A 129 -17.81 -11.76 14.41
CA ALA A 129 -17.24 -12.96 13.83
C ALA A 129 -16.78 -12.72 12.39
N ASN A 130 -15.72 -13.44 11.97
CA ASN A 130 -15.20 -13.33 10.62
C ASN A 130 -16.30 -13.67 9.60
N PRO A 131 -16.54 -12.82 8.61
CA PRO A 131 -17.49 -13.13 7.56
C PRO A 131 -16.95 -14.27 6.70
N VAL A 132 -17.84 -15.14 6.18
CA VAL A 132 -17.44 -16.25 5.30
C VAL A 132 -16.69 -15.71 4.09
N ASN A 133 -15.49 -16.20 3.78
CA ASN A 133 -14.72 -15.71 2.64
C ASN A 133 -15.44 -15.98 1.31
N LEU A 134 -15.76 -14.92 0.57
CA LEU A 134 -16.40 -14.99 -0.76
C LEU A 134 -15.39 -14.77 -1.91
N SER A 135 -14.17 -14.35 -1.61
CA SER A 135 -13.18 -13.95 -2.61
C SER A 135 -12.46 -15.14 -3.21
N HIS A 136 -12.39 -15.18 -4.53
CA HIS A 136 -11.46 -16.00 -5.29
C HIS A 136 -10.11 -15.27 -5.44
N PRO A 137 -8.96 -15.97 -5.53
CA PRO A 137 -7.65 -15.32 -5.70
C PRO A 137 -7.56 -14.39 -6.91
N GLN A 138 -8.39 -14.59 -7.94
CA GLN A 138 -8.40 -13.72 -9.12
C GLN A 138 -9.25 -12.47 -8.95
N ASN A 139 -10.11 -12.40 -7.92
CA ASN A 139 -10.88 -11.19 -7.64
C ASN A 139 -9.95 -10.01 -7.33
N LEU A 140 -10.43 -8.81 -7.65
CA LEU A 140 -9.73 -7.57 -7.36
C LEU A 140 -9.55 -7.43 -5.84
N ALA A 141 -8.36 -7.01 -5.41
CA ALA A 141 -8.11 -6.55 -4.06
C ALA A 141 -8.21 -5.01 -3.99
N TYR A 142 -7.72 -4.33 -5.04
CA TYR A 142 -7.76 -2.88 -5.15
C TYR A 142 -7.69 -2.41 -6.60
N VAL A 143 -8.15 -1.18 -6.83
CA VAL A 143 -7.94 -0.44 -8.08
C VAL A 143 -7.30 0.91 -7.75
N ILE A 144 -6.08 1.14 -8.23
CA ILE A 144 -5.35 2.39 -7.99
C ILE A 144 -5.22 3.17 -9.28
N TYR A 145 -5.57 4.47 -9.23
CA TYR A 145 -5.51 5.37 -10.37
C TYR A 145 -4.13 5.99 -10.51
N THR A 146 -3.51 5.78 -11.67
CA THR A 146 -2.24 6.40 -12.05
C THR A 146 -2.46 7.57 -13.01
N SER A 147 -1.49 8.47 -13.11
CA SER A 147 -1.48 9.50 -14.16
C SER A 147 -1.40 8.82 -15.54
N GLY A 148 -2.38 9.08 -16.41
CA GLY A 148 -2.34 8.61 -17.79
C GLY A 148 -1.44 9.49 -18.64
N SER A 149 -0.68 8.89 -19.56
CA SER A 149 0.10 9.60 -20.58
C SER A 149 -0.78 10.48 -21.48
N THR A 150 -2.06 10.12 -21.63
CA THR A 150 -3.08 10.89 -22.36
C THR A 150 -3.75 11.98 -21.51
N GLY A 151 -3.22 12.26 -20.31
CA GLY A 151 -3.70 13.27 -19.37
C GLY A 151 -4.83 12.82 -18.44
N LYS A 152 -5.61 11.79 -18.81
CA LYS A 152 -6.69 11.25 -17.97
C LYS A 152 -6.20 10.09 -17.09
N PRO A 153 -6.47 10.10 -15.77
CA PRO A 153 -6.10 8.99 -14.90
C PRO A 153 -6.68 7.64 -15.35
N LYS A 154 -5.97 6.54 -15.06
CA LYS A 154 -6.40 5.17 -15.41
C LYS A 154 -6.28 4.26 -14.19
N GLY A 155 -7.34 3.50 -13.88
CA GLY A 155 -7.37 2.60 -12.74
C GLY A 155 -6.71 1.25 -13.06
N ALA A 156 -5.58 0.93 -12.44
CA ALA A 156 -4.95 -0.39 -12.55
C ALA A 156 -5.54 -1.36 -11.50
N GLY A 157 -6.23 -2.39 -11.98
CA GLY A 157 -6.93 -3.36 -11.11
C GLY A 157 -6.05 -4.53 -10.74
N ASN A 158 -5.66 -4.64 -9.46
CA ASN A 158 -4.78 -5.70 -8.96
C ASN A 158 -5.58 -6.77 -8.22
N SER A 159 -5.22 -8.03 -8.43
CA SER A 159 -5.91 -9.18 -7.83
C SER A 159 -5.37 -9.56 -6.45
N HIS A 160 -6.16 -10.29 -5.67
CA HIS A 160 -5.68 -10.91 -4.43
C HIS A 160 -4.44 -11.78 -4.65
N ARG A 161 -4.41 -12.59 -5.73
CA ARG A 161 -3.26 -13.46 -6.04
C ARG A 161 -1.98 -12.66 -6.24
N ALA A 162 -2.06 -11.55 -6.97
CA ALA A 162 -0.91 -10.68 -7.24
C ALA A 162 -0.38 -10.05 -5.93
N LEU A 163 -1.28 -9.48 -5.13
CA LEU A 163 -0.93 -8.91 -3.82
C LEU A 163 -0.34 -9.96 -2.86
N VAL A 164 -0.99 -11.11 -2.74
CA VAL A 164 -0.56 -12.19 -1.84
C VAL A 164 0.81 -12.74 -2.24
N ASN A 165 1.12 -12.85 -3.55
CA ASN A 165 2.45 -13.21 -4.01
C ASN A 165 3.51 -12.20 -3.55
N ARG A 166 3.23 -10.90 -3.75
CA ARG A 166 4.11 -9.79 -3.37
C ARG A 166 4.38 -9.75 -1.87
N LEU A 167 3.37 -9.98 -1.03
CA LEU A 167 3.50 -9.98 0.43
C LEU A 167 4.25 -11.21 0.95
N HIS A 168 3.99 -12.41 0.42
CA HIS A 168 4.73 -13.61 0.81
C HIS A 168 6.21 -13.53 0.43
N TRP A 169 6.52 -13.00 -0.75
CA TRP A 169 7.90 -12.74 -1.12
C TRP A 169 8.56 -11.76 -0.15
N MET A 170 7.89 -10.65 0.19
CA MET A 170 8.41 -9.64 1.12
C MET A 170 8.68 -10.25 2.49
N GLN A 171 7.76 -11.09 2.97
CA GLN A 171 7.92 -11.78 4.24
C GLN A 171 9.11 -12.74 4.22
N LYS A 172 9.26 -13.53 3.15
CA LYS A 172 10.40 -14.43 2.98
C LYS A 172 11.73 -13.68 2.89
N ALA A 173 11.76 -12.51 2.23
CA ALA A 173 12.97 -11.73 2.03
C ALA A 173 13.39 -10.93 3.27
N TYR A 174 12.43 -10.37 4.01
CA TYR A 174 12.70 -9.35 5.03
C TYR A 174 12.23 -9.70 6.45
N GLY A 175 11.43 -10.77 6.60
CA GLY A 175 11.14 -11.42 7.87
C GLY A 175 10.58 -10.51 8.96
N LEU A 176 9.44 -9.85 8.72
CA LEU A 176 8.74 -9.14 9.79
C LEU A 176 8.25 -10.13 10.86
N ASN A 177 8.30 -9.69 12.11
CA ASN A 177 7.78 -10.42 13.28
C ASN A 177 7.15 -9.47 14.29
N GLU A 178 6.67 -10.01 15.41
CA GLU A 178 5.96 -9.28 16.47
C GLU A 178 6.75 -8.15 17.14
N SER A 179 8.09 -8.17 17.05
CA SER A 179 8.93 -7.09 17.59
C SER A 179 8.94 -5.85 16.70
N ASP A 180 8.47 -5.98 15.45
CA ASP A 180 8.58 -4.93 14.46
C ASP A 180 7.39 -3.96 14.49
N THR A 181 7.70 -2.72 14.12
CA THR A 181 6.70 -1.68 13.79
C THR A 181 6.94 -1.22 12.35
N VAL A 182 5.89 -1.25 11.53
CA VAL A 182 5.84 -0.64 10.20
C VAL A 182 5.11 0.70 10.32
N LEU A 183 5.65 1.75 9.71
CA LEU A 183 4.98 3.05 9.63
C LEU A 183 4.21 3.16 8.31
N GLN A 184 2.90 3.35 8.41
CA GLN A 184 2.05 3.80 7.31
C GLN A 184 2.25 5.30 7.14
N LYS A 185 2.93 5.71 6.06
CA LYS A 185 3.09 7.13 5.73
C LYS A 185 2.77 7.43 4.27
N THR A 186 2.84 6.42 3.41
CA THR A 186 2.66 6.65 1.98
C THR A 186 1.19 6.99 1.75
N PRO A 187 0.85 8.06 1.00
CA PRO A 187 -0.56 8.35 0.74
C PRO A 187 -1.25 7.10 0.17
N PHE A 188 -2.43 6.77 0.70
CA PHE A 188 -3.08 5.47 0.44
C PHE A 188 -3.62 5.33 -1.00
N SER A 189 -3.58 6.43 -1.75
CA SER A 189 -3.81 6.51 -3.19
C SER A 189 -2.63 6.01 -4.04
N PHE A 190 -1.47 5.74 -3.44
CA PHE A 190 -0.33 5.07 -4.08
C PHE A 190 -0.23 3.61 -3.63
N ASP A 191 0.17 2.74 -4.54
CA ASP A 191 0.24 1.29 -4.36
C ASP A 191 1.27 0.83 -3.33
N VAL A 192 2.35 1.57 -3.12
CA VAL A 192 3.31 1.32 -2.02
C VAL A 192 2.62 1.23 -0.66
N SER A 193 1.59 2.04 -0.42
CA SER A 193 0.85 2.01 0.86
C SER A 193 0.22 0.64 1.15
N VAL A 194 -0.07 -0.16 0.11
CA VAL A 194 -0.77 -1.42 0.24
C VAL A 194 0.02 -2.41 1.08
N TRP A 195 1.34 -2.53 0.89
CA TRP A 195 2.13 -3.40 1.77
C TRP A 195 2.31 -2.78 3.16
N GLU A 196 2.33 -1.45 3.29
CA GLU A 196 2.37 -0.78 4.61
C GLU A 196 1.15 -1.20 5.45
N PHE A 197 -0.04 -1.28 4.84
CA PHE A 197 -1.26 -1.73 5.51
C PHE A 197 -1.27 -3.22 5.81
N PHE A 198 -1.00 -4.08 4.82
CA PHE A 198 -1.33 -5.50 4.94
C PHE A 198 -0.17 -6.39 5.42
N TRP A 199 1.08 -6.02 5.14
CA TRP A 199 2.24 -6.83 5.53
C TRP A 199 2.38 -6.97 7.05
N PRO A 200 2.38 -5.90 7.88
CA PRO A 200 2.52 -6.06 9.33
C PRO A 200 1.37 -6.87 9.95
N LEU A 201 0.15 -6.66 9.45
CA LEU A 201 -1.06 -7.30 9.97
C LEU A 201 -1.16 -8.79 9.65
N MET A 202 -0.37 -9.31 8.71
CA MET A 202 -0.28 -10.75 8.44
C MET A 202 0.85 -11.45 9.21
N THR A 203 1.68 -10.73 9.96
CA THR A 203 2.89 -11.26 10.61
C THR A 203 2.93 -11.04 12.13
N GLY A 204 1.92 -10.40 12.71
CA GLY A 204 1.90 -10.08 14.15
C GLY A 204 2.64 -8.80 14.50
N ALA A 205 3.18 -8.08 13.51
CA ALA A 205 3.87 -6.81 13.72
C ALA A 205 2.87 -5.67 13.99
N ARG A 206 3.37 -4.54 14.45
CA ARG A 206 2.58 -3.32 14.69
C ARG A 206 2.52 -2.46 13.42
N LEU A 207 1.34 -1.91 13.12
CA LEU A 207 1.13 -0.85 12.15
C LEU A 207 0.95 0.48 12.88
N ALA A 208 1.88 1.40 12.75
CA ALA A 208 1.71 2.78 13.21
C ALA A 208 1.28 3.66 12.03
N VAL A 209 0.25 4.48 12.19
CA VAL A 209 -0.23 5.39 11.16
C VAL A 209 0.30 6.80 11.46
N ALA A 210 1.02 7.39 10.50
CA ALA A 210 1.51 8.75 10.63
C ALA A 210 0.33 9.74 10.70
N LEU A 211 0.47 10.82 11.47
CA LEU A 211 -0.55 11.88 11.47
C LEU A 211 -0.66 12.51 10.06
N PRO A 212 -1.82 13.12 9.74
CA PRO A 212 -1.95 13.97 8.56
C PRO A 212 -0.83 15.02 8.51
N GLY A 213 -0.19 15.20 7.35
CA GLY A 213 0.93 16.12 7.18
C GLY A 213 2.31 15.57 7.58
N ASP A 214 2.44 14.84 8.70
CA ASP A 214 3.74 14.40 9.26
C ASP A 214 4.63 13.63 8.29
N HIS A 215 4.04 12.84 7.40
CA HIS A 215 4.76 12.12 6.35
C HIS A 215 5.62 12.98 5.40
N ARG A 216 5.52 14.32 5.42
CA ARG A 216 6.33 15.22 4.58
C ARG A 216 7.39 15.98 5.37
N ASP A 217 7.36 15.90 6.70
CA ASP A 217 8.22 16.66 7.59
C ASP A 217 9.29 15.75 8.21
N PRO A 218 10.59 15.94 7.87
CA PRO A 218 11.68 15.16 8.45
C PRO A 218 11.76 15.18 9.98
N GLU A 219 11.47 16.31 10.63
CA GLU A 219 11.51 16.43 12.08
C GLU A 219 10.41 15.58 12.71
N ARG A 220 9.18 15.69 12.17
CA ARG A 220 8.05 14.85 12.60
C ARG A 220 8.32 13.38 12.39
N LEU A 221 8.90 12.98 11.25
CA LEU A 221 9.27 11.60 10.99
C LEU A 221 10.28 11.05 12.00
N VAL A 222 11.33 11.81 12.34
CA VAL A 222 12.29 11.40 13.37
C VAL A 222 11.58 11.22 14.72
N GLN A 223 10.67 12.13 15.09
CA GLN A 223 9.89 12.00 16.31
C GLN A 223 8.99 10.75 16.29
N THR A 224 8.24 10.52 15.22
CA THR A 224 7.36 9.35 15.04
C THR A 224 8.14 8.04 15.08
N ILE A 225 9.30 7.98 14.41
CA ILE A 225 10.17 6.79 14.41
C ILE A 225 10.59 6.45 15.83
N ARG A 226 11.04 7.44 16.60
CA ARG A 226 11.46 7.25 17.99
C ARG A 226 10.29 6.90 18.90
N GLN A 227 9.16 7.58 18.76
CA GLN A 227 7.98 7.36 19.61
C GLN A 227 7.41 5.95 19.44
N HIS A 228 7.27 5.48 18.19
CA HIS A 228 6.66 4.19 17.90
C HIS A 228 7.66 3.06 17.67
N GLN A 229 8.95 3.32 17.85
CA GLN A 229 10.05 2.38 17.62
C GLN A 229 9.94 1.77 16.22
N VAL A 230 9.77 2.62 15.20
CA VAL A 230 9.59 2.18 13.81
C VAL A 230 10.82 1.40 13.36
N THR A 231 10.59 0.21 12.83
CA THR A 231 11.65 -0.71 12.37
C THR A 231 11.72 -0.80 10.85
N THR A 232 10.61 -0.51 10.18
CA THR A 232 10.46 -0.69 8.73
C THR A 232 9.76 0.53 8.17
N LEU A 233 10.38 1.16 7.18
CA LEU A 233 9.90 2.41 6.61
C LEU A 233 10.19 2.47 5.11
N HIS A 234 9.22 2.96 4.34
CA HIS A 234 9.37 3.27 2.92
C HIS A 234 9.88 4.70 2.71
N PHE A 235 10.66 4.95 1.66
CA PHE A 235 10.89 6.28 1.11
C PHE A 235 10.83 6.29 -0.41
N VAL A 236 10.38 7.43 -0.94
CA VAL A 236 10.78 7.85 -2.29
C VAL A 236 12.19 8.47 -2.17
N PRO A 237 13.15 8.20 -3.07
CA PRO A 237 14.54 8.69 -2.96
C PRO A 237 14.68 10.19 -2.65
N SER A 238 13.93 11.06 -3.32
CA SER A 238 13.90 12.50 -3.02
C SER A 238 13.52 12.81 -1.56
N MET A 239 12.57 12.08 -1.00
CA MET A 239 12.15 12.21 0.39
C MET A 239 13.19 11.61 1.37
N LEU A 240 13.83 10.50 1.00
CA LEU A 240 14.93 9.92 1.77
C LEU A 240 16.08 10.92 1.91
N GLN A 241 16.43 11.63 0.83
CA GLN A 241 17.46 12.66 0.86
C GLN A 241 17.12 13.76 1.88
N ALA A 242 15.89 14.27 1.87
CA ALA A 242 15.43 15.28 2.82
C ALA A 242 15.47 14.74 4.27
N PHE A 243 14.99 13.51 4.49
CA PHE A 243 15.05 12.86 5.80
C PHE A 243 16.48 12.72 6.32
N LEU A 244 17.42 12.31 5.48
CA LEU A 244 18.82 12.23 5.88
C LEU A 244 19.39 13.58 6.25
N THR A 245 18.98 14.71 5.66
CA THR A 245 19.53 16.02 6.07
C THR A 245 19.22 16.39 7.53
N HIS A 246 18.30 15.69 8.19
CA HIS A 246 17.96 15.94 9.58
C HIS A 246 19.16 15.72 10.53
N PRO A 247 19.48 16.67 11.44
CA PRO A 247 20.62 16.54 12.36
C PRO A 247 20.53 15.37 13.34
N GLN A 248 19.32 14.88 13.60
CA GLN A 248 19.07 13.78 14.53
C GLN A 248 18.71 12.46 13.84
N VAL A 249 19.02 12.29 12.54
CA VAL A 249 18.63 11.05 11.83
C VAL A 249 19.25 9.81 12.47
N GLU A 250 20.48 9.91 12.98
CA GLU A 250 21.20 8.84 13.69
C GLU A 250 20.49 8.38 14.98
N SER A 251 19.58 9.19 15.52
CA SER A 251 18.76 8.80 16.67
C SER A 251 17.66 7.80 16.33
N CYS A 252 17.40 7.54 15.03
CA CYS A 252 16.45 6.54 14.53
C CYS A 252 17.02 5.11 14.61
N ASN A 253 17.54 4.73 15.77
CA ASN A 253 18.25 3.46 15.99
C ASN A 253 17.36 2.21 15.90
N SER A 254 16.03 2.36 15.97
CA SER A 254 15.06 1.28 15.80
C SER A 254 14.93 0.82 14.36
N LEU A 255 15.29 1.65 13.37
CA LEU A 255 15.17 1.31 11.95
C LEU A 255 16.07 0.12 11.61
N ARG A 256 15.47 -0.94 11.07
CA ARG A 256 16.14 -2.15 10.58
C ARG A 256 16.04 -2.28 9.07
N ARG A 257 14.97 -1.76 8.47
CA ARG A 257 14.68 -1.86 7.03
C ARG A 257 14.22 -0.51 6.48
N VAL A 258 15.02 0.05 5.58
CA VAL A 258 14.66 1.21 4.77
C VAL A 258 14.40 0.71 3.36
N VAL A 259 13.16 0.80 2.91
CA VAL A 259 12.74 0.40 1.56
C VAL A 259 12.63 1.64 0.70
N CYS A 260 13.21 1.64 -0.49
CA CYS A 260 13.13 2.74 -1.45
C CYS A 260 12.51 2.27 -2.76
N SER A 261 11.57 3.05 -3.30
CA SER A 261 11.04 2.84 -4.65
C SER A 261 10.38 4.11 -5.19
N GLY A 262 10.02 4.10 -6.48
CA GLY A 262 9.31 5.19 -7.16
C GLY A 262 10.20 6.17 -7.94
N GLU A 263 11.49 6.23 -7.63
CA GLU A 263 12.50 6.97 -8.41
C GLU A 263 13.80 6.17 -8.49
N ALA A 264 14.71 6.56 -9.38
CA ALA A 264 16.06 6.01 -9.38
C ALA A 264 16.79 6.40 -8.08
N LEU A 265 17.35 5.41 -7.38
CA LEU A 265 18.08 5.65 -6.13
C LEU A 265 19.55 6.02 -6.43
N PRO A 266 20.01 7.24 -6.09
CA PRO A 266 21.40 7.63 -6.32
C PRO A 266 22.37 6.81 -5.44
N ALA A 267 23.50 6.39 -6.02
CA ALA A 267 24.56 5.67 -5.31
C ALA A 267 25.09 6.46 -4.09
N GLU A 268 25.29 7.76 -4.25
CA GLU A 268 25.73 8.64 -3.16
C GLU A 268 24.72 8.64 -1.99
N LEU A 269 23.42 8.75 -2.29
CA LEU A 269 22.37 8.72 -1.29
C LEU A 269 22.34 7.37 -0.56
N ALA A 270 22.46 6.26 -1.30
CA ALA A 270 22.55 4.93 -0.70
C ALA A 270 23.75 4.80 0.25
N GLY A 271 24.92 5.29 -0.15
CA GLY A 271 26.11 5.34 0.69
C GLY A 271 25.92 6.19 1.95
N GLN A 272 25.22 7.32 1.85
CA GLN A 272 24.88 8.16 3.02
C GLN A 272 23.97 7.43 4.01
N VAL A 273 22.96 6.68 3.53
CA VAL A 273 22.11 5.86 4.41
C VAL A 273 22.94 4.82 5.14
N LEU A 274 23.73 4.01 4.43
CA LEU A 274 24.52 2.93 5.02
C LEU A 274 25.53 3.45 6.03
N LYS A 275 26.01 4.68 5.87
CA LYS A 275 26.92 5.35 6.82
C LYS A 275 26.19 5.89 8.06
N ARG A 276 25.03 6.55 7.88
CA ARG A 276 24.33 7.26 8.97
C ARG A 276 23.37 6.36 9.74
N LEU A 277 22.90 5.28 9.12
CA LEU A 277 22.02 4.27 9.72
C LEU A 277 22.61 2.86 9.53
N PRO A 278 23.82 2.58 10.07
CA PRO A 278 24.55 1.34 9.81
C PRO A 278 23.83 0.07 10.31
N GLN A 279 22.86 0.22 11.21
CA GLN A 279 22.01 -0.87 11.71
C GLN A 279 20.86 -1.24 10.75
N ALA A 280 20.56 -0.41 9.76
CA ALA A 280 19.45 -0.60 8.84
C ALA A 280 19.93 -1.15 7.48
N GLY A 281 19.25 -2.17 6.98
CA GLY A 281 19.36 -2.56 5.57
C GLY A 281 18.64 -1.55 4.68
N LEU A 282 19.26 -1.21 3.54
CA LEU A 282 18.66 -0.39 2.49
C LEU A 282 18.29 -1.29 1.30
N PHE A 283 17.03 -1.23 0.89
CA PHE A 283 16.49 -2.08 -0.17
C PHE A 283 15.90 -1.21 -1.28
N ASN A 284 16.46 -1.29 -2.48
CA ASN A 284 15.92 -0.62 -3.66
C ASN A 284 14.94 -1.56 -4.36
N LEU A 285 13.68 -1.16 -4.43
CA LEU A 285 12.61 -1.87 -5.10
C LEU A 285 12.14 -1.07 -6.31
N TYR A 286 11.65 -1.79 -7.31
CA TYR A 286 11.10 -1.18 -8.51
C TYR A 286 9.90 -1.98 -8.97
N GLY A 287 8.82 -1.28 -9.32
CA GLY A 287 7.72 -1.81 -10.10
C GLY A 287 6.70 -0.72 -10.44
N PRO A 288 5.95 -0.91 -11.53
CA PRO A 288 4.80 -0.08 -11.85
C PRO A 288 3.55 -0.59 -11.12
N THR A 289 2.54 0.27 -11.01
CA THR A 289 1.23 -0.08 -10.42
C THR A 289 0.50 -1.20 -11.14
N GLU A 290 0.81 -1.39 -12.43
CA GLU A 290 0.34 -2.47 -13.28
C GLU A 290 0.94 -3.85 -12.93
N ALA A 291 1.86 -3.94 -11.97
CA ALA A 291 2.51 -5.18 -11.55
C ALA A 291 2.66 -5.32 -10.03
N ALA A 292 1.56 -5.11 -9.29
CA ALA A 292 1.44 -5.30 -7.84
C ALA A 292 2.63 -4.73 -7.04
N ILE A 293 2.77 -3.41 -7.11
CA ILE A 293 3.68 -2.57 -6.32
C ILE A 293 5.13 -2.65 -6.80
N ASP A 294 5.85 -3.74 -6.46
CA ASP A 294 7.27 -3.90 -6.83
C ASP A 294 7.51 -5.27 -7.46
N VAL A 295 8.29 -5.29 -8.54
CA VAL A 295 8.59 -6.47 -9.35
C VAL A 295 10.04 -6.92 -9.26
N THR A 296 10.97 -5.99 -9.03
CA THR A 296 12.38 -6.31 -8.82
C THR A 296 12.88 -5.74 -7.51
N HIS A 297 13.96 -6.34 -7.01
CA HIS A 297 14.58 -5.95 -5.76
C HIS A 297 16.10 -5.98 -5.84
N TRP A 298 16.73 -5.05 -5.12
CA TRP A 298 18.15 -4.98 -4.86
C TRP A 298 18.40 -4.66 -3.39
N THR A 299 19.39 -5.32 -2.79
CA THR A 299 19.88 -4.98 -1.45
C THR A 299 21.11 -4.13 -1.63
N CYS A 300 21.04 -2.85 -1.24
CA CYS A 300 22.12 -1.92 -1.46
C CYS A 300 23.33 -2.28 -0.59
N THR A 301 24.53 -2.15 -1.16
CA THR A 301 25.79 -2.35 -0.45
C THR A 301 26.74 -1.17 -0.67
N THR A 302 27.86 -1.16 0.04
CA THR A 302 28.93 -0.16 -0.19
C THR A 302 29.63 -0.31 -1.54
N ASP A 303 29.39 -1.40 -2.26
CA ASP A 303 29.97 -1.67 -3.58
C ASP A 303 29.17 -1.02 -4.72
N ASP A 304 27.99 -0.46 -4.43
CA ASP A 304 27.14 0.26 -5.37
C ASP A 304 27.70 1.67 -5.65
N VAL A 305 28.83 1.76 -6.36
CA VAL A 305 29.57 3.03 -6.54
C VAL A 305 29.02 3.90 -7.67
N LEU A 306 28.62 3.31 -8.80
CA LEU A 306 28.20 4.07 -9.99
C LEU A 306 26.69 4.32 -10.04
N SER A 307 25.89 3.31 -9.69
CA SER A 307 24.43 3.36 -9.71
C SER A 307 23.87 2.24 -8.85
N VAL A 308 22.70 2.45 -8.25
CA VAL A 308 21.96 1.36 -7.59
C VAL A 308 21.07 0.65 -8.61
N PRO A 309 21.28 -0.65 -8.88
CA PRO A 309 20.40 -1.42 -9.76
C PRO A 309 18.97 -1.53 -9.21
N ILE A 310 18.00 -1.74 -10.09
CA ILE A 310 16.67 -2.24 -9.71
C ILE A 310 16.67 -3.74 -9.36
N GLY A 311 17.78 -4.42 -9.69
CA GLY A 311 18.08 -5.78 -9.28
C GLY A 311 17.35 -6.87 -10.05
N ARG A 312 16.86 -7.88 -9.34
CA ARG A 312 16.32 -9.13 -9.91
C ARG A 312 14.83 -9.28 -9.62
N PRO A 313 14.07 -10.03 -10.45
CA PRO A 313 12.65 -10.26 -10.20
C PRO A 313 12.39 -10.93 -8.85
N ILE A 314 11.27 -10.56 -8.22
CA ILE A 314 10.73 -11.23 -7.04
C ILE A 314 10.07 -12.58 -7.40
N ASP A 315 9.67 -13.34 -6.38
CA ASP A 315 9.09 -14.68 -6.58
C ASP A 315 7.91 -14.64 -7.58
N ASN A 316 7.89 -15.61 -8.51
CA ASN A 316 6.85 -15.81 -9.52
C ASN A 316 6.63 -14.65 -10.51
N LEU A 317 7.57 -13.71 -10.59
CA LEU A 317 7.66 -12.70 -11.64
C LEU A 317 8.86 -12.96 -12.56
N LYS A 318 8.78 -12.38 -13.75
CA LYS A 318 9.79 -12.42 -14.79
C LYS A 318 10.02 -11.00 -15.30
N THR A 319 11.28 -10.71 -15.63
CA THR A 319 11.68 -9.52 -16.35
C THR A 319 12.32 -9.92 -17.67
N HIS A 320 12.00 -9.19 -18.73
CA HIS A 320 12.56 -9.36 -20.05
C HIS A 320 13.04 -8.00 -20.56
N ILE A 321 14.27 -7.92 -21.06
CA ILE A 321 14.79 -6.73 -21.72
C ILE A 321 14.76 -7.03 -23.21
N LEU A 322 13.83 -6.40 -23.93
CA LEU A 322 13.53 -6.72 -25.32
C LEU A 322 13.83 -5.53 -26.23
N ASP A 323 14.31 -5.82 -27.44
CA ASP A 323 14.43 -4.84 -28.52
C ASP A 323 13.08 -4.59 -29.22
N ASP A 324 13.07 -3.68 -30.21
CA ASP A 324 11.88 -3.33 -31.00
C ASP A 324 11.26 -4.53 -31.75
N GLY A 325 12.00 -5.63 -31.91
CA GLY A 325 11.55 -6.89 -32.51
C GLY A 325 10.99 -7.90 -31.50
N LEU A 326 10.87 -7.53 -30.22
CA LEU A 326 10.51 -8.41 -29.10
C LEU A 326 11.50 -9.57 -28.88
N LEU A 327 12.77 -9.37 -29.27
CA LEU A 327 13.84 -10.33 -29.03
C LEU A 327 14.68 -9.91 -27.82
N PRO A 328 15.24 -10.86 -27.05
CA PRO A 328 16.12 -10.53 -25.92
C PRO A 328 17.30 -9.66 -26.37
N ALA A 329 17.44 -8.49 -25.74
CA ALA A 329 18.56 -7.59 -26.02
C ALA A 329 19.89 -8.15 -25.51
N ALA A 330 20.99 -7.81 -26.19
CA ALA A 330 22.32 -8.16 -25.75
C ALA A 330 22.71 -7.45 -24.43
N GLN A 331 23.57 -8.09 -23.64
CA GLN A 331 24.02 -7.52 -22.38
C GLN A 331 24.67 -6.13 -22.57
N GLY A 332 24.25 -5.17 -21.76
CA GLY A 332 24.75 -3.79 -21.78
C GLY A 332 24.07 -2.88 -22.81
N VAL A 333 23.17 -3.42 -23.65
CA VAL A 333 22.36 -2.63 -24.58
C VAL A 333 21.10 -2.14 -23.87
N ALA A 334 20.82 -0.84 -23.97
CA ALA A 334 19.57 -0.26 -23.49
C ALA A 334 18.41 -0.72 -24.39
N ALA A 335 17.35 -1.25 -23.78
CA ALA A 335 16.13 -1.69 -24.46
C ALA A 335 14.94 -1.63 -23.49
N GLU A 336 13.75 -2.00 -23.95
CA GLU A 336 12.53 -1.88 -23.17
C GLU A 336 12.35 -3.04 -22.17
N LEU A 337 11.91 -2.71 -20.96
CA LEU A 337 11.64 -3.68 -19.90
C LEU A 337 10.19 -4.16 -19.96
N TYR A 338 10.02 -5.47 -20.15
CA TYR A 338 8.75 -6.17 -20.09
C TYR A 338 8.66 -7.01 -18.82
N LEU A 339 7.46 -7.03 -18.23
CA LEU A 339 7.16 -7.71 -16.97
C LEU A 339 6.17 -8.85 -17.23
N GLY A 340 6.39 -9.99 -16.58
CA GLY A 340 5.54 -11.17 -16.72
C GLY A 340 5.34 -11.90 -15.40
N GLY A 341 4.27 -12.70 -15.29
CA GLY A 341 4.05 -13.59 -14.16
C GLY A 341 2.83 -13.22 -13.30
N VAL A 342 2.77 -13.78 -12.09
CA VAL A 342 1.54 -13.79 -11.29
C VAL A 342 1.17 -12.43 -10.66
N GLY A 343 2.13 -11.51 -10.60
CA GLY A 343 1.98 -10.17 -10.03
C GLY A 343 1.44 -9.12 -11.00
N LEU A 344 1.19 -9.48 -12.28
CA LEU A 344 0.56 -8.55 -13.21
C LEU A 344 -0.87 -8.20 -12.76
N ALA A 345 -1.23 -6.92 -12.91
CA ALA A 345 -2.59 -6.44 -12.77
C ALA A 345 -3.51 -7.15 -13.78
N ARG A 346 -4.80 -7.21 -13.47
CA ARG A 346 -5.83 -7.71 -14.39
C ARG A 346 -5.91 -6.85 -15.67
N GLY A 347 -5.52 -5.59 -15.57
CA GLY A 347 -5.56 -4.60 -16.64
C GLY A 347 -6.04 -3.25 -16.12
N TYR A 348 -6.34 -2.34 -17.05
CA TYR A 348 -6.96 -1.06 -16.75
C TYR A 348 -8.48 -1.18 -16.70
N HIS A 349 -9.07 -0.72 -15.60
CA HIS A 349 -10.51 -0.69 -15.37
C HIS A 349 -11.21 0.11 -16.48
N ASN A 350 -12.28 -0.45 -17.07
CA ASN A 350 -13.07 0.16 -18.15
C ASN A 350 -12.25 0.71 -19.34
N ARG A 351 -11.10 0.08 -19.64
CA ARG A 351 -10.14 0.53 -20.68
C ARG A 351 -9.56 -0.65 -21.48
N ALA A 352 -10.42 -1.51 -22.03
CA ALA A 352 -10.01 -2.74 -22.73
C ALA A 352 -8.97 -2.53 -23.84
N ALA A 353 -9.10 -1.46 -24.65
CA ALA A 353 -8.14 -1.14 -25.70
C ALA A 353 -6.74 -0.83 -25.16
N LEU A 354 -6.65 0.01 -24.11
CA LEU A 354 -5.38 0.33 -23.47
C LEU A 354 -4.79 -0.88 -22.74
N THR A 355 -5.64 -1.74 -22.18
CA THR A 355 -5.20 -3.01 -21.61
C THR A 355 -4.57 -3.90 -22.67
N ALA A 356 -5.21 -4.06 -23.84
CA ALA A 356 -4.64 -4.85 -24.93
C ALA A 356 -3.35 -4.26 -25.52
N GLU A 357 -3.16 -2.94 -25.45
CA GLU A 357 -1.92 -2.28 -25.86
C GLU A 357 -0.75 -2.55 -24.88
N ARG A 358 -1.03 -2.61 -23.57
CA ARG A 358 0.02 -2.66 -22.53
C ARG A 358 0.26 -4.03 -21.91
N PHE A 359 -0.68 -4.97 -22.06
CA PHE A 359 -0.61 -6.32 -21.53
C PHE A 359 -0.63 -7.30 -22.71
N VAL A 360 0.55 -7.52 -23.31
CA VAL A 360 0.75 -8.26 -24.57
C VAL A 360 1.17 -9.71 -24.40
#